data_AF-A0A2M8PIE0-F1
#
_entry.id   AF-A0A2M8PIE0-F1
#
_cell.length_a   1.000
_cell.length_b   1.000
_cell.length_c   1.000
_cell.angle_alpha   90.00
_cell.angle_beta   90.00
_cell.angle_gamma   90.00
#
_symmetry.space_group_name_H-M   'P 1'
#
loop_
_entity.id
_entity.type
_entity.pdbx_description
1 polymer ?
#
loop_
_entity_poly.entity_id
_entity_poly.type
_entity_poly.pdbx_seq_one_letter_code
_entity_poly.pdbx_strand_id
1 'polypeptide(L)'
;MPTVLAADDLTIQYDSARWYLYNGRGESTPPSVSAAPSGMAYTPAFAASRRLPESGFLAAEQIALVALGYAAEDSAWHLGIMLTPEAALGRGSRWCGLARWQTELTAEAEPTARALAALWNKPFKLIPPSAPSAPALPTRPEPEPTPSAPEPPLMPLPIRADDWEFGERDGAYVLRRSADWQRGLLARMLFFALLAPLFAILSIGALNTPYARVSPEWLPFVGLGIAALLLALAVWQGLAIRRETHVLIDLRNQLVRLISRGSKRVRTQLPYESAEYVLISHVVNRRKPADDVAGAQKVGLEVWLHIYAGRRGFILLAHMDEVEGRMAAGADFKQKRLLHLGEIDSPAHHIGAWIGRELDVPVYVEER
;
A
#
# COMPACT_ATOMS: atom_id res chain seq x y z
N MET A 1 34.41 -9.53 -19.52
CA MET A 1 33.17 -8.82 -19.15
C MET A 1 33.36 -8.22 -17.77
N PRO A 2 33.26 -6.89 -17.58
CA PRO A 2 33.21 -6.29 -16.25
C PRO A 2 32.22 -7.02 -15.33
N THR A 3 32.60 -7.18 -14.07
CA THR A 3 31.76 -7.81 -13.03
C THR A 3 31.58 -6.81 -11.90
N VAL A 4 30.32 -6.51 -11.57
CA VAL A 4 29.94 -5.49 -10.58
C VAL A 4 29.08 -6.12 -9.51
N LEU A 5 29.43 -5.91 -8.25
CA LEU A 5 28.65 -6.41 -7.11
C LEU A 5 27.54 -5.43 -6.77
N ALA A 6 26.34 -5.96 -6.53
CA ALA A 6 25.18 -5.24 -6.02
C ALA A 6 24.74 -5.86 -4.67
N ALA A 7 23.83 -5.20 -3.98
CA ALA A 7 23.28 -5.70 -2.71
C ALA A 7 22.51 -7.02 -2.91
N ASP A 8 22.20 -7.69 -1.80
CA ASP A 8 21.48 -8.97 -1.76
C ASP A 8 22.21 -10.09 -2.53
N ASP A 9 23.55 -10.07 -2.48
CA ASP A 9 24.44 -10.99 -3.19
C ASP A 9 24.23 -11.03 -4.71
N LEU A 10 23.69 -9.96 -5.30
CA LEU A 10 23.53 -9.86 -6.73
C LEU A 10 24.86 -9.52 -7.43
N THR A 11 25.13 -10.18 -8.54
CA THR A 11 26.30 -9.90 -9.38
C THR A 11 25.85 -9.54 -10.78
N ILE A 12 26.37 -8.45 -11.33
CA ILE A 12 26.08 -8.01 -12.70
C ILE A 12 27.32 -8.23 -13.56
N GLN A 13 27.13 -8.81 -14.75
CA GLN A 13 28.16 -8.89 -15.78
C GLN A 13 27.64 -8.28 -17.07
N TYR A 14 28.47 -7.53 -17.79
CA TYR A 14 28.05 -6.94 -19.05
C TYR A 14 29.18 -6.78 -20.05
N ASP A 15 28.83 -6.63 -21.33
CA ASP A 15 29.68 -6.17 -22.41
C ASP A 15 28.86 -5.32 -23.40
N SER A 16 29.34 -5.14 -24.63
CA SER A 16 28.64 -4.36 -25.66
C SER A 16 27.41 -5.04 -26.24
N ALA A 17 27.24 -6.35 -26.05
CA ALA A 17 26.19 -7.15 -26.67
C ALA A 17 25.26 -7.84 -25.65
N ARG A 18 25.69 -7.97 -24.39
CA ARG A 18 25.01 -8.77 -23.37
C ARG A 18 25.10 -8.09 -22.01
N TRP A 19 24.05 -8.27 -21.22
CA TRP A 19 24.01 -7.85 -19.83
C TRP A 19 23.31 -8.94 -19.01
N TYR A 20 23.90 -9.31 -17.88
CA TYR A 20 23.47 -10.43 -17.05
C TYR A 20 23.37 -10.02 -15.59
N LEU A 21 22.31 -10.48 -14.92
CA LEU A 21 22.15 -10.41 -13.47
C LEU A 21 22.13 -11.81 -12.90
N TYR A 22 23.03 -12.09 -11.97
CA TYR A 22 23.14 -13.34 -11.23
C TYR A 22 22.73 -13.14 -9.78
N ASN A 23 22.22 -14.21 -9.17
CA ASN A 23 21.95 -14.28 -7.75
C ASN A 23 23.05 -15.14 -7.10
N GLY A 24 24.00 -14.49 -6.42
CA GLY A 24 25.24 -15.06 -5.91
C GLY A 24 26.49 -14.54 -6.62
N ARG A 25 27.65 -14.98 -6.14
CA ARG A 25 28.97 -14.63 -6.70
C ARG A 25 29.39 -15.63 -7.79
N GLY A 26 28.99 -15.38 -9.03
CA GLY A 26 29.60 -15.99 -10.22
C GLY A 26 28.68 -16.80 -11.13
N GLU A 27 29.29 -17.28 -12.23
CA GLU A 27 28.65 -17.94 -13.39
C GLU A 27 28.18 -19.39 -13.13
N SER A 28 28.33 -19.89 -11.90
CA SER A 28 27.90 -21.24 -11.53
C SER A 28 26.39 -21.40 -11.46
N THR A 29 25.64 -20.29 -11.50
CA THR A 29 24.17 -20.27 -11.55
C THR A 29 23.70 -19.61 -12.85
N PRO A 30 22.59 -20.08 -13.44
CA PRO A 30 22.01 -19.41 -14.60
C PRO A 30 21.60 -17.98 -14.22
N PRO A 31 21.77 -17.00 -15.14
CA PRO A 31 21.43 -15.62 -14.84
C PRO A 31 19.93 -15.50 -14.53
N SER A 32 19.61 -14.77 -13.47
CA SER A 32 18.24 -14.40 -13.11
C SER A 32 17.61 -13.51 -14.18
N VAL A 33 18.43 -12.67 -14.82
CA VAL A 33 18.06 -11.81 -15.95
C VAL A 33 19.18 -11.83 -17.00
N SER A 34 18.81 -11.99 -18.26
CA SER A 34 19.70 -11.90 -19.42
C SER A 34 19.12 -10.91 -20.42
N ALA A 35 19.82 -9.81 -20.65
CA ALA A 35 19.46 -8.80 -21.62
C ALA A 35 20.32 -8.90 -22.88
N ALA A 36 19.66 -8.72 -24.02
CA ALA A 36 20.21 -8.69 -25.37
C ALA A 36 19.50 -7.58 -26.17
N PRO A 37 19.95 -7.22 -27.39
CA PRO A 37 19.32 -6.11 -28.14
C PRO A 37 17.82 -6.26 -28.37
N SER A 38 17.30 -7.49 -28.46
CA SER A 38 15.87 -7.77 -28.65
C SER A 38 15.01 -7.59 -27.39
N GLY A 39 15.63 -7.54 -26.20
CA GLY A 39 14.89 -7.44 -24.94
C GLY A 39 15.58 -8.14 -23.77
N MET A 40 14.77 -8.61 -22.83
CA MET A 40 15.20 -9.14 -21.54
C MET A 40 14.51 -10.46 -21.26
N ALA A 41 15.29 -11.54 -21.16
CA ALA A 41 14.84 -12.82 -20.63
C ALA A 41 15.05 -12.86 -19.10
N TYR A 42 14.15 -13.52 -18.38
CA TYR A 42 14.22 -13.62 -16.92
C TYR A 42 13.65 -14.94 -16.41
N THR A 43 14.10 -15.34 -15.23
CA THR A 43 13.62 -16.57 -14.57
C THR A 43 12.20 -16.40 -14.01
N PRO A 44 11.43 -17.49 -13.83
CA PRO A 44 10.10 -17.42 -13.23
C PRO A 44 10.08 -16.83 -11.81
N ALA A 45 11.12 -17.08 -11.00
CA ALA A 45 11.24 -16.50 -9.66
C ALA A 45 11.42 -14.98 -9.70
N PHE A 46 12.23 -14.48 -10.65
CA PHE A 46 12.36 -13.06 -10.91
C PHE A 46 11.03 -12.48 -11.40
N ALA A 47 10.35 -13.18 -12.32
CA ALA A 47 9.05 -12.75 -12.86
C ALA A 47 8.00 -12.58 -11.75
N ALA A 48 7.83 -13.60 -10.90
CA ALA A 48 6.83 -13.61 -9.84
C ALA A 48 7.04 -12.48 -8.83
N SER A 49 8.28 -12.26 -8.41
CA SER A 49 8.61 -11.23 -7.43
C SER A 49 8.49 -9.79 -7.97
N ARG A 50 8.49 -9.61 -9.29
CA ARG A 50 8.33 -8.31 -9.96
C ARG A 50 7.04 -8.23 -10.77
N ARG A 51 6.13 -9.21 -10.65
CA ARG A 51 4.87 -9.30 -11.41
C ARG A 51 5.07 -9.04 -12.92
N LEU A 52 6.11 -9.66 -13.48
CA LEU A 52 6.35 -9.66 -14.93
C LEU A 52 5.52 -10.77 -15.61
N PRO A 53 5.28 -10.67 -16.93
CA PRO A 53 4.61 -11.73 -17.67
C PRO A 53 5.26 -13.11 -17.48
N GLU A 54 4.42 -14.16 -17.44
CA GLU A 54 4.90 -15.54 -17.30
C GLU A 54 5.64 -16.05 -18.55
N SER A 55 5.64 -15.29 -19.65
CA SER A 55 6.38 -15.60 -20.88
C SER A 55 7.90 -15.71 -20.66
N GLY A 56 8.43 -15.18 -19.55
CA GLY A 56 9.85 -15.19 -19.25
C GLY A 56 10.67 -14.24 -20.12
N PHE A 57 10.00 -13.38 -20.91
CA PHE A 57 10.62 -12.45 -21.83
C PHE A 57 9.88 -11.11 -21.85
N LEU A 58 10.64 -10.02 -21.96
CA LEU A 58 10.15 -8.65 -22.10
C LEU A 58 10.85 -8.03 -23.31
N ALA A 59 10.10 -7.62 -24.31
CA ALA A 59 10.65 -7.07 -25.54
C ALA A 59 11.21 -5.66 -25.33
N ALA A 60 12.25 -5.28 -26.07
CA ALA A 60 12.89 -3.97 -25.92
C ALA A 60 11.91 -2.80 -26.19
N GLU A 61 10.90 -3.01 -27.03
CA GLU A 61 9.85 -2.03 -27.34
C GLU A 61 8.97 -1.72 -26.12
N GLN A 62 8.82 -2.68 -25.21
CA GLN A 62 8.05 -2.54 -23.97
C GLN A 62 8.82 -1.79 -22.87
N ILE A 63 10.09 -1.48 -23.13
CA ILE A 63 10.99 -0.74 -22.23
C ILE A 63 11.08 0.71 -22.73
N ALA A 64 10.66 1.65 -21.88
CA ALA A 64 10.66 3.07 -22.20
C ALA A 64 12.02 3.73 -21.90
N LEU A 65 12.61 3.44 -20.74
CA LEU A 65 13.94 3.95 -20.35
C LEU A 65 14.59 3.07 -19.28
N VAL A 66 15.90 3.24 -19.10
CA VAL A 66 16.67 2.69 -17.97
C VAL A 66 16.96 3.84 -17.00
N ALA A 67 16.73 3.62 -15.72
CA ALA A 67 17.01 4.62 -14.70
C ALA A 67 17.84 4.04 -13.56
N LEU A 68 18.75 4.87 -13.07
CA LEU A 68 19.52 4.65 -11.86
C LEU A 68 19.21 5.80 -10.91
N GLY A 69 18.52 5.51 -9.81
CA GLY A 69 18.04 6.55 -8.90
C GLY A 69 18.35 6.25 -7.45
N TYR A 70 18.67 7.29 -6.69
CA TYR A 70 18.79 7.19 -5.24
C TYR A 70 17.41 7.27 -4.59
N ALA A 71 17.08 6.28 -3.77
CA ALA A 71 15.90 6.29 -2.92
C ALA A 71 16.32 6.69 -1.51
N ALA A 72 15.79 7.81 -1.02
CA ALA A 72 16.12 8.31 0.31
C ALA A 72 15.52 7.40 1.40
N GLU A 73 14.43 6.71 1.10
CA GLU A 73 13.68 5.85 2.02
C GLU A 73 14.49 4.65 2.53
N ASP A 74 15.41 4.13 1.71
CA ASP A 74 16.29 3.03 2.09
C ASP A 74 17.78 3.36 1.93
N SER A 75 18.09 4.64 1.68
CA SER A 75 19.45 5.15 1.51
C SER A 75 20.27 4.34 0.49
N ALA A 76 19.62 3.90 -0.59
CA ALA A 76 20.21 3.02 -1.59
C ALA A 76 19.99 3.54 -3.02
N TRP A 77 20.92 3.21 -3.90
CA TRP A 77 20.78 3.39 -5.34
C TRP A 77 20.05 2.21 -5.94
N HIS A 78 19.05 2.45 -6.77
CA HIS A 78 18.26 1.43 -7.45
C HIS A 78 18.44 1.54 -8.96
N LEU A 79 18.89 0.47 -9.59
CA LEU A 79 18.87 0.27 -11.03
C LEU A 79 17.56 -0.41 -11.40
N GLY A 80 16.83 0.16 -12.34
CA GLY A 80 15.62 -0.44 -12.87
C GLY A 80 15.27 0.07 -14.26
N ILE A 81 14.21 -0.53 -14.79
CA ILE A 81 13.64 -0.17 -16.09
C ILE A 81 12.25 0.40 -15.88
N MET A 82 11.91 1.39 -16.71
CA MET A 82 10.56 1.91 -16.81
C MET A 82 9.89 1.30 -18.03
N LEU A 83 8.71 0.72 -17.84
CA LEU A 83 7.96 0.12 -18.93
C LEU A 83 7.05 1.13 -19.62
N THR A 84 6.65 0.80 -20.84
CA THR A 84 5.57 1.53 -21.53
C THR A 84 4.25 1.35 -20.77
N PRO A 85 3.28 2.28 -20.91
CA PRO A 85 1.98 2.19 -20.25
C PRO A 85 1.28 0.84 -20.49
N GLU A 86 1.34 0.31 -21.71
CA GLU A 86 0.70 -0.94 -22.10
C GLU A 86 1.28 -2.13 -21.34
N ALA A 87 2.61 -2.19 -21.21
CA ALA A 87 3.29 -3.23 -20.46
C ALA A 87 3.15 -3.08 -18.92
N ALA A 88 2.71 -1.92 -18.44
CA ALA A 88 2.50 -1.65 -17.02
C ALA A 88 1.09 -2.00 -16.52
N LEU A 89 0.07 -2.00 -17.39
CA LEU A 89 -1.34 -2.23 -17.03
C LEU A 89 -1.56 -3.53 -16.23
N GLY A 90 -0.93 -4.63 -16.64
CA GLY A 90 -1.02 -5.92 -15.95
C GLY A 90 -0.24 -6.00 -14.63
N ARG A 91 0.73 -5.08 -14.41
CA ARG A 91 1.60 -5.08 -13.23
C ARG A 91 1.11 -4.15 -12.12
N GLY A 92 0.42 -3.07 -12.49
CA GLY A 92 0.02 -2.00 -11.57
C GLY A 92 1.16 -1.03 -11.22
N SER A 93 2.30 -1.08 -11.93
CA SER A 93 3.40 -0.13 -11.80
C SER A 93 4.19 -0.07 -13.11
N ARG A 94 4.80 1.09 -13.42
CA ARG A 94 5.71 1.27 -14.56
C ARG A 94 7.15 0.93 -14.21
N TRP A 95 7.52 0.99 -12.94
CA TRP A 95 8.86 0.67 -12.46
C TRP A 95 9.07 -0.84 -12.37
N CYS A 96 10.27 -1.31 -12.71
CA CYS A 96 10.73 -2.67 -12.46
C CYS A 96 12.20 -2.62 -12.02
N GLY A 97 12.44 -2.84 -10.73
CA GLY A 97 13.78 -2.87 -10.15
C GLY A 97 14.58 -4.11 -10.57
N LEU A 98 15.86 -3.91 -10.88
CA LEU A 98 16.80 -4.95 -11.27
C LEU A 98 17.83 -5.21 -10.17
N ALA A 99 18.51 -4.16 -9.69
CA ALA A 99 19.60 -4.26 -8.71
C ALA A 99 19.66 -3.01 -7.83
N ARG A 100 20.35 -3.09 -6.69
CA ARG A 100 20.53 -1.95 -5.78
C ARG A 100 21.92 -1.91 -5.13
N TRP A 101 22.37 -0.75 -4.68
CA TRP A 101 23.64 -0.54 -3.96
C TRP A 101 23.41 0.29 -2.69
N GLN A 102 24.03 -0.10 -1.58
CA GLN A 102 23.91 0.63 -0.32
C GLN A 102 24.91 1.80 -0.27
N THR A 103 24.50 2.88 0.41
CA THR A 103 25.32 3.99 0.92
C THR A 103 25.95 4.95 -0.10
N GLU A 104 26.69 4.49 -1.09
CA GLU A 104 27.33 5.36 -2.09
C GLU A 104 27.14 4.81 -3.50
N LEU A 105 27.00 5.72 -4.48
CA LEU A 105 26.99 5.31 -5.89
C LEU A 105 28.37 4.71 -6.18
N THR A 106 28.43 3.40 -6.36
CA THR A 106 29.70 2.79 -6.77
C THR A 106 30.07 3.38 -8.13
N ALA A 107 31.37 3.65 -8.35
CA ALA A 107 31.87 4.10 -9.65
C ALA A 107 31.49 3.15 -10.80
N GLU A 108 31.03 1.94 -10.46
CA GLU A 108 30.63 0.87 -11.37
C GLU A 108 29.12 0.83 -11.65
N ALA A 109 28.25 1.38 -10.79
CA ALA A 109 26.80 1.31 -10.94
C ALA A 109 26.29 2.13 -12.15
N GLU A 110 26.79 3.35 -12.32
CA GLU A 110 26.41 4.20 -13.45
C GLU A 110 26.86 3.64 -14.81
N PRO A 111 28.13 3.23 -15.01
CA PRO A 111 28.55 2.56 -16.24
C PRO A 111 27.72 1.32 -16.57
N THR A 112 27.38 0.52 -15.55
CA THR A 112 26.54 -0.68 -15.70
C THR A 112 25.14 -0.33 -16.22
N ALA A 113 24.52 0.70 -15.65
CA ALA A 113 23.20 1.17 -16.07
C ALA A 113 23.22 1.79 -17.48
N ARG A 114 24.27 2.55 -17.81
CA ARG A 114 24.49 3.12 -19.14
C ARG A 114 24.69 2.04 -20.20
N ALA A 115 25.44 0.97 -19.89
CA ALA A 115 25.63 -0.15 -20.79
C ALA A 115 24.29 -0.86 -21.11
N LEU A 116 23.44 -1.06 -20.11
CA LEU A 116 22.10 -1.62 -20.30
C LEU A 116 21.21 -0.71 -21.18
N ALA A 117 21.26 0.60 -20.96
CA ALA A 117 20.51 1.56 -21.77
C ALA A 117 20.99 1.56 -23.24
N ALA A 118 22.30 1.52 -23.45
CA ALA A 118 22.92 1.46 -24.76
C ALA A 118 22.55 0.17 -25.51
N LEU A 119 22.48 -0.96 -24.81
CA LEU A 119 22.13 -2.26 -25.40
C LEU A 119 20.77 -2.27 -26.12
N TRP A 120 19.79 -1.55 -25.58
CA TRP A 120 18.43 -1.43 -26.15
C TRP A 120 18.20 -0.13 -26.93
N ASN A 121 19.23 0.70 -27.08
CA ASN A 121 19.11 2.05 -27.62
C ASN A 121 17.99 2.87 -26.94
N LYS A 122 17.99 2.87 -25.60
CA LYS A 122 16.99 3.58 -24.77
C LYS A 122 17.62 4.74 -24.00
N PRO A 123 16.81 5.76 -23.65
CA PRO A 123 17.27 6.82 -22.77
C PRO A 123 17.76 6.26 -21.43
N PHE A 124 18.88 6.81 -20.94
CA PHE A 124 19.37 6.61 -19.59
C PHE A 124 19.07 7.84 -18.74
N LYS A 125 18.51 7.66 -17.55
CA LYS A 125 18.26 8.73 -16.58
C LYS A 125 18.95 8.43 -15.25
N LEU A 126 19.91 9.27 -14.87
CA LEU A 126 20.47 9.30 -13.52
C LEU A 126 19.64 10.24 -12.66
N ILE A 127 19.14 9.75 -11.53
CA ILE A 127 18.40 10.53 -10.53
C ILE A 127 19.29 10.63 -9.29
N PRO A 128 20.00 11.76 -9.09
CA PRO A 128 20.89 11.90 -7.95
C PRO A 128 20.11 11.89 -6.63
N PRO A 129 20.78 11.65 -5.49
CA PRO A 129 20.19 11.92 -4.19
C PRO A 129 19.71 13.37 -4.22
N SER A 130 18.46 13.61 -3.87
CA SER A 130 18.01 14.97 -3.60
C SER A 130 18.91 15.47 -2.48
N ALA A 131 19.82 16.39 -2.79
CA ALA A 131 20.64 17.01 -1.77
C ALA A 131 19.70 17.52 -0.66
N PRO A 132 20.05 17.39 0.63
CA PRO A 132 19.37 18.20 1.64
C PRO A 132 19.51 19.64 1.14
N SER A 133 18.40 20.29 0.83
CA SER A 133 18.37 21.62 0.24
C SER A 133 19.37 22.51 0.97
N ALA A 134 20.48 22.85 0.32
CA ALA A 134 21.30 23.99 0.73
C ALA A 134 20.37 25.22 0.71
N PRO A 135 20.54 26.17 1.66
CA PRO A 135 19.57 27.22 1.90
C PRO A 135 19.22 27.93 0.60
N ALA A 136 17.94 27.95 0.28
CA ALA A 136 17.42 28.57 -0.92
C ALA A 136 17.88 30.04 -0.99
N LEU A 137 18.56 30.41 -2.08
CA LEU A 137 18.55 31.80 -2.55
C LEU A 137 17.10 32.22 -2.75
N PRO A 138 16.77 33.50 -2.48
CA PRO A 138 15.55 33.92 -1.80
C PRO A 138 14.32 33.44 -2.53
N THR A 139 13.78 32.34 -2.04
CA THR A 139 12.35 32.12 -2.02
C THR A 139 11.74 33.42 -1.51
N ARG A 140 10.80 33.97 -2.28
CA ARG A 140 9.75 34.87 -1.80
C ARG A 140 9.55 34.64 -0.30
N PRO A 141 9.68 35.67 0.55
CA PRO A 141 9.68 35.49 1.99
C PRO A 141 8.55 34.55 2.36
N GLU A 142 8.93 33.38 2.84
CA GLU A 142 8.11 32.61 3.74
C GLU A 142 7.66 33.65 4.77
N PRO A 143 6.36 33.97 4.86
CA PRO A 143 5.90 34.90 5.86
C PRO A 143 6.49 34.40 7.17
N GLU A 144 7.19 35.30 7.88
CA GLU A 144 7.70 35.06 9.23
C GLU A 144 6.71 34.17 9.97
N PRO A 145 7.16 33.15 10.74
CA PRO A 145 6.28 32.23 11.45
C PRO A 145 5.26 33.06 12.19
N THR A 146 4.10 33.20 11.54
CA THR A 146 3.00 33.98 12.07
C THR A 146 2.63 33.17 13.29
N PRO A 147 2.65 33.77 14.49
CA PRO A 147 2.62 33.05 15.76
C PRO A 147 1.72 31.84 15.62
N SER A 148 2.36 30.66 15.54
CA SER A 148 1.73 29.45 15.03
C SER A 148 0.40 29.30 15.73
N ALA A 149 -0.68 29.37 14.97
CA ALA A 149 -2.00 29.16 15.53
C ALA A 149 -1.92 27.88 16.37
N PRO A 150 -2.35 27.93 17.65
CA PRO A 150 -2.15 26.82 18.57
C PRO A 150 -2.64 25.53 17.91
N GLU A 151 -1.79 24.51 17.89
CA GLU A 151 -2.13 23.23 17.27
C GLU A 151 -3.44 22.73 17.89
N PRO A 152 -4.43 22.32 17.09
CA PRO A 152 -5.72 21.92 17.62
C PRO A 152 -5.51 20.74 18.58
N PRO A 153 -6.22 20.73 19.73
CA PRO A 153 -6.09 19.64 20.69
C PRO A 153 -6.52 18.32 20.05
N LEU A 154 -5.85 17.24 20.44
CA LEU A 154 -6.21 15.90 19.99
C LEU A 154 -7.67 15.58 20.34
N MET A 155 -8.37 14.94 19.40
CA MET A 155 -9.73 14.47 19.62
C MET A 155 -9.78 13.52 20.82
N PRO A 156 -10.76 13.64 21.73
CA PRO A 156 -10.89 12.75 22.87
C PRO A 156 -11.22 11.32 22.42
N LEU A 157 -10.73 10.34 23.17
CA LEU A 157 -11.06 8.93 22.97
C LEU A 157 -12.47 8.62 23.53
N PRO A 158 -13.23 7.71 22.91
CA PRO A 158 -12.91 6.96 21.69
C PRO A 158 -13.13 7.78 20.40
N ILE A 159 -12.21 7.64 19.46
CA ILE A 159 -12.29 8.25 18.13
C ILE A 159 -12.90 7.24 17.16
N ARG A 160 -13.93 7.66 16.41
CA ARG A 160 -14.53 6.87 15.33
C ARG A 160 -14.10 7.42 13.98
N ALA A 161 -13.55 6.56 13.15
CA ALA A 161 -13.14 6.88 11.79
C ALA A 161 -13.71 5.80 10.86
N ASP A 162 -14.81 6.13 10.17
CA ASP A 162 -15.54 5.17 9.33
C ASP A 162 -15.96 3.92 10.15
N ASP A 163 -15.64 2.72 9.65
CA ASP A 163 -15.88 1.45 10.32
C ASP A 163 -14.82 1.11 11.40
N TRP A 164 -13.96 2.06 11.78
CA TRP A 164 -12.95 1.88 12.82
C TRP A 164 -13.24 2.67 14.08
N GLU A 165 -12.84 2.11 15.20
CA GLU A 165 -12.92 2.72 16.53
C GLU A 165 -11.56 2.59 17.20
N PHE A 166 -11.01 3.72 17.63
CA PHE A 166 -9.80 3.83 18.42
C PHE A 166 -10.16 4.28 19.82
N GLY A 167 -9.77 3.52 20.84
CA GLY A 167 -10.09 3.88 22.22
C GLY A 167 -9.18 3.19 23.23
N GLU A 168 -9.28 3.62 24.48
CA GLU A 168 -8.55 3.02 25.58
C GLU A 168 -9.34 1.83 26.15
N ARG A 169 -8.64 0.73 26.44
CA ARG A 169 -9.21 -0.45 27.09
C ARG A 169 -8.14 -1.15 27.91
N ASP A 170 -8.43 -1.37 29.20
CA ASP A 170 -7.58 -2.14 30.12
C ASP A 170 -6.12 -1.63 30.19
N GLY A 171 -5.91 -0.32 30.05
CA GLY A 171 -4.58 0.30 30.03
C GLY A 171 -3.79 0.06 28.74
N ALA A 172 -4.48 -0.15 27.62
CA ALA A 172 -3.92 -0.22 26.28
C ALA A 172 -4.80 0.56 25.30
N TYR A 173 -4.21 1.12 24.24
CA TYR A 173 -5.02 1.64 23.14
C TYR A 173 -5.36 0.53 22.15
N VAL A 174 -6.61 0.51 21.72
CA VAL A 174 -7.14 -0.52 20.82
C VAL A 174 -7.72 0.16 19.60
N LEU A 175 -7.17 -0.18 18.43
CA LEU A 175 -7.76 0.12 17.13
C LEU A 175 -8.46 -1.14 16.61
N ARG A 176 -9.78 -1.08 16.43
CA ARG A 176 -10.61 -2.21 16.02
C ARG A 176 -11.73 -1.78 15.08
N ARG A 177 -12.39 -2.72 14.40
CA ARG A 177 -13.62 -2.39 13.68
C ARG A 177 -14.75 -2.07 14.66
N SER A 178 -15.58 -1.10 14.31
CA SER A 178 -16.70 -0.63 15.10
C SER A 178 -17.73 -1.75 15.31
N ALA A 179 -18.52 -1.65 16.39
CA ALA A 179 -19.63 -2.57 16.60
C ALA A 179 -20.69 -2.45 15.49
N ASP A 180 -20.83 -1.27 14.88
CA ASP A 180 -21.79 -0.97 13.82
C ASP A 180 -21.46 -1.77 12.55
N TRP A 181 -20.19 -1.79 12.16
CA TRP A 181 -19.69 -2.64 11.07
C TRP A 181 -20.01 -4.12 11.30
N GLN A 182 -19.75 -4.62 12.51
CA GLN A 182 -19.99 -6.02 12.86
C GLN A 182 -21.48 -6.38 12.81
N ARG A 183 -22.33 -5.49 13.34
CA ARG A 183 -23.79 -5.65 13.27
C ARG A 183 -24.29 -5.63 11.83
N GLY A 184 -23.76 -4.73 11.00
CA GLY A 184 -24.05 -4.66 9.58
C GLY A 184 -23.68 -5.95 8.83
N LEU A 185 -22.49 -6.48 9.08
CA LEU A 185 -22.06 -7.76 8.51
C LEU A 185 -22.91 -8.94 8.98
N LEU A 186 -23.23 -9.00 10.28
CA LEU A 186 -24.06 -10.06 10.84
C LEU A 186 -25.48 -10.03 10.25
N ALA A 187 -26.07 -8.83 10.10
CA ALA A 187 -27.37 -8.65 9.48
C ALA A 187 -27.37 -9.10 8.01
N ARG A 188 -26.37 -8.72 7.21
CA ARG A 188 -26.21 -9.16 5.81
C ARG A 188 -26.01 -10.68 5.73
N MET A 189 -25.17 -11.25 6.60
CA MET A 189 -24.95 -12.69 6.68
C MET A 189 -26.25 -13.44 6.97
N LEU A 190 -27.02 -12.99 7.98
CA LEU A 190 -28.31 -13.59 8.33
C LEU A 190 -29.31 -13.45 7.19
N PHE A 191 -29.39 -12.28 6.55
CA PHE A 191 -30.25 -12.04 5.40
C PHE A 191 -29.96 -13.02 4.26
N PHE A 192 -28.70 -13.17 3.87
CA PHE A 192 -28.31 -14.12 2.82
C PHE A 192 -28.53 -15.57 3.24
N ALA A 193 -28.25 -15.92 4.51
CA ALA A 193 -28.47 -17.26 5.04
C ALA A 193 -29.95 -17.66 5.12
N LEU A 194 -30.86 -16.71 5.29
CA LEU A 194 -32.32 -16.94 5.24
C LEU A 194 -32.85 -16.99 3.82
N LEU A 195 -32.33 -16.15 2.92
CA LEU A 195 -32.78 -16.07 1.53
C LEU A 195 -32.33 -17.28 0.70
N ALA A 196 -31.12 -17.80 0.94
CA ALA A 196 -30.60 -18.97 0.25
C ALA A 196 -31.50 -20.23 0.34
N PRO A 197 -31.94 -20.70 1.53
CA PRO A 197 -32.82 -21.85 1.63
C PRO A 197 -34.21 -21.58 1.04
N LEU A 198 -34.72 -20.34 1.12
CA LEU A 198 -35.99 -19.97 0.49
C LEU A 198 -35.92 -20.17 -1.04
N PHE A 199 -34.89 -19.64 -1.69
CA PHE A 199 -34.68 -19.87 -3.13
C PHE A 199 -34.47 -21.35 -3.46
N ALA A 200 -33.71 -22.07 -2.64
CA ALA A 200 -33.51 -23.51 -2.84
C ALA A 200 -34.83 -24.29 -2.77
N ILE A 201 -35.66 -24.03 -1.76
CA ILE A 201 -36.97 -24.67 -1.58
C ILE A 201 -37.90 -24.33 -2.74
N LEU A 202 -37.99 -23.06 -3.14
CA LEU A 202 -38.84 -22.63 -4.27
C LEU A 202 -38.40 -23.29 -5.58
N SER A 203 -37.10 -23.33 -5.87
CA SER A 203 -36.55 -23.99 -7.05
C SER A 203 -36.77 -25.50 -7.05
N ILE A 204 -36.51 -26.18 -5.93
CA ILE A 204 -36.73 -27.62 -5.80
C ILE A 204 -38.21 -27.94 -5.88
N GLY A 205 -39.07 -27.12 -5.27
CA GLY A 205 -40.51 -27.23 -5.39
C GLY A 205 -40.94 -27.15 -6.84
N ALA A 206 -40.54 -26.09 -7.55
CA ALA A 206 -40.86 -25.87 -8.96
C ALA A 206 -40.45 -27.05 -9.87
N LEU A 207 -39.32 -27.71 -9.59
CA LEU A 207 -38.87 -28.89 -10.34
C LEU A 207 -39.72 -30.14 -10.08
N ASN A 208 -40.36 -30.25 -8.91
CA ASN A 208 -41.08 -31.44 -8.47
C ASN A 208 -42.61 -31.31 -8.58
N THR A 209 -43.18 -30.12 -8.77
CA THR A 209 -44.65 -29.99 -8.86
C THR A 209 -45.16 -30.40 -10.24
N PRO A 210 -46.21 -31.24 -10.32
CA PRO A 210 -46.89 -31.53 -11.58
C PRO A 210 -47.90 -30.45 -11.99
N TYR A 211 -48.24 -29.52 -11.08
CA TYR A 211 -49.38 -28.61 -11.22
C TYR A 211 -49.04 -27.28 -11.89
N ALA A 212 -47.77 -26.88 -11.95
CA ALA A 212 -47.34 -25.65 -12.62
C ALA A 212 -45.95 -25.83 -13.25
N ARG A 213 -45.90 -26.15 -14.54
CA ARG A 213 -44.62 -26.15 -15.27
C ARG A 213 -44.13 -24.71 -15.41
N VAL A 214 -42.98 -24.43 -14.82
CA VAL A 214 -42.30 -23.14 -14.96
C VAL A 214 -41.76 -23.03 -16.38
N SER A 215 -42.25 -22.05 -17.13
CA SER A 215 -41.72 -21.69 -18.44
C SER A 215 -40.97 -20.37 -18.32
N PRO A 216 -39.67 -20.30 -18.67
CA PRO A 216 -38.88 -21.36 -19.28
C PRO A 216 -38.37 -22.41 -18.27
N GLU A 217 -38.15 -23.65 -18.73
CA GLU A 217 -37.77 -24.80 -17.90
C GLU A 217 -36.41 -24.65 -17.20
N TRP A 218 -35.56 -23.73 -17.67
CA TRP A 218 -34.25 -23.46 -17.04
C TRP A 218 -34.35 -22.56 -15.80
N LEU A 219 -35.48 -21.86 -15.59
CA LEU A 219 -35.63 -20.86 -14.53
C LEU A 219 -35.41 -21.41 -13.11
N PRO A 220 -35.89 -22.63 -12.74
CA PRO A 220 -35.62 -23.20 -11.43
C PRO A 220 -34.13 -23.39 -11.15
N PHE A 221 -33.33 -23.75 -12.17
CA PHE A 221 -31.87 -23.90 -12.03
C PHE A 221 -31.19 -22.56 -11.75
N VAL A 222 -31.68 -21.46 -12.31
CA VAL A 222 -31.19 -20.11 -11.96
C VAL A 222 -31.48 -19.79 -10.50
N GLY A 223 -32.65 -20.16 -9.98
CA GLY A 223 -32.94 -20.01 -8.55
C GLY A 223 -32.00 -20.83 -7.65
N LEU A 224 -31.60 -22.04 -8.06
CA LEU A 224 -30.56 -22.82 -7.36
C LEU A 224 -29.19 -22.14 -7.44
N GLY A 225 -28.83 -21.58 -8.59
CA GLY A 225 -27.60 -20.80 -8.76
C GLY A 225 -27.56 -19.58 -7.83
N ILE A 226 -28.67 -18.85 -7.73
CA ILE A 226 -28.82 -17.73 -6.80
C ILE A 226 -28.70 -18.21 -5.34
N ALA A 227 -29.35 -19.32 -4.98
CA ALA A 227 -29.25 -19.88 -3.63
C ALA A 227 -27.79 -20.23 -3.25
N ALA A 228 -27.05 -20.87 -4.16
CA ALA A 228 -25.64 -21.19 -3.96
C ALA A 228 -24.77 -19.93 -3.82
N LEU A 229 -25.02 -18.91 -4.64
CA LEU A 229 -24.32 -17.62 -4.56
C LEU A 229 -24.59 -16.91 -3.22
N LEU A 230 -25.85 -16.87 -2.78
CA LEU A 230 -26.22 -16.29 -1.49
C LEU A 230 -25.55 -17.01 -0.32
N LEU A 231 -25.50 -18.35 -0.37
CA LEU A 231 -24.81 -19.14 0.64
C LEU A 231 -23.30 -18.84 0.65
N ALA A 232 -22.67 -18.74 -0.52
CA ALA A 232 -21.25 -18.38 -0.63
C ALA A 232 -20.98 -16.97 -0.07
N LEU A 233 -21.86 -16.00 -0.35
CA LEU A 233 -21.77 -14.66 0.23
C LEU A 233 -21.91 -14.68 1.75
N ALA A 234 -22.87 -15.44 2.30
CA ALA A 234 -23.02 -15.58 3.76
C ALA A 234 -21.75 -16.16 4.41
N VAL A 235 -21.17 -17.21 3.82
CA VAL A 235 -19.91 -17.82 4.29
C VAL A 235 -18.77 -16.81 4.20
N TRP A 236 -18.66 -16.06 3.10
CA TRP A 236 -17.64 -15.04 2.93
C TRP A 236 -17.71 -13.95 4.00
N GLN A 237 -18.90 -13.45 4.32
CA GLN A 237 -19.09 -12.46 5.40
C GLN A 237 -18.68 -13.03 6.76
N GLY A 238 -19.02 -14.30 7.05
CA GLY A 238 -18.58 -14.97 8.27
C GLY A 238 -17.05 -15.12 8.35
N LEU A 239 -16.39 -15.40 7.23
CA LEU A 239 -14.93 -15.43 7.16
C LEU A 239 -14.30 -14.04 7.34
N ALA A 240 -14.92 -12.99 6.83
CA ALA A 240 -14.46 -11.61 7.02
C ALA A 240 -14.43 -11.23 8.52
N ILE A 241 -15.49 -11.56 9.26
CA ILE A 241 -15.54 -11.33 10.72
C ILE A 241 -14.42 -12.12 11.44
N ARG A 242 -14.17 -13.37 11.05
CA ARG A 242 -13.10 -14.20 11.66
C ARG A 242 -11.70 -13.68 11.36
N ARG A 243 -11.50 -13.11 10.18
CA ARG A 243 -10.22 -12.56 9.70
C ARG A 243 -9.93 -11.14 10.20
N GLU A 244 -10.88 -10.54 10.92
CA GLU A 244 -10.70 -9.23 11.53
C GLU A 244 -9.43 -9.21 12.40
N THR A 245 -8.64 -8.15 12.24
CA THR A 245 -7.43 -7.90 13.01
C THR A 245 -7.65 -6.64 13.82
N HIS A 246 -7.33 -6.68 15.11
CA HIS A 246 -7.24 -5.47 15.93
C HIS A 246 -5.78 -5.15 16.23
N VAL A 247 -5.48 -3.86 16.33
CA VAL A 247 -4.18 -3.36 16.77
C VAL A 247 -4.30 -3.02 18.25
N LEU A 248 -3.44 -3.64 19.05
CA LEU A 248 -3.30 -3.37 20.47
C LEU A 248 -1.97 -2.66 20.69
N ILE A 249 -2.02 -1.46 21.26
CA ILE A 249 -0.87 -0.66 21.65
C ILE A 249 -0.76 -0.81 23.16
N ASP A 250 0.10 -1.74 23.58
CA ASP A 250 0.28 -2.14 24.97
C ASP A 250 1.27 -1.20 25.66
N LEU A 251 0.75 -0.34 26.53
CA LEU A 251 1.51 0.69 27.24
C LEU A 251 2.48 0.08 28.27
N ARG A 252 2.12 -1.07 28.85
CA ARG A 252 2.90 -1.71 29.92
C ARG A 252 4.12 -2.42 29.37
N ASN A 253 3.94 -3.11 28.26
CA ASN A 253 5.01 -3.89 27.64
C ASN A 253 5.74 -3.11 26.53
N GLN A 254 5.26 -1.91 26.16
CA GLN A 254 5.78 -1.11 25.06
C GLN A 254 5.83 -1.89 23.74
N LEU A 255 4.70 -2.53 23.41
CA LEU A 255 4.55 -3.35 22.21
C LEU A 255 3.29 -2.97 21.44
N VAL A 256 3.42 -2.84 20.12
CA VAL A 256 2.29 -2.83 19.19
C VAL A 256 2.04 -4.25 18.70
N ARG A 257 0.85 -4.78 18.93
CA ARG A 257 0.46 -6.15 18.55
C ARG A 257 -0.70 -6.11 17.57
N LEU A 258 -0.53 -6.77 16.43
CA LEU A 258 -1.62 -7.05 15.49
C LEU A 258 -2.14 -8.44 15.81
N ILE A 259 -3.36 -8.51 16.33
CA ILE A 259 -3.95 -9.75 16.82
C ILE A 259 -5.18 -10.08 15.97
N SER A 260 -5.24 -11.31 15.45
CA SER A 260 -6.43 -11.79 14.76
C SER A 260 -7.52 -12.12 15.77
N ARG A 261 -8.72 -11.55 15.60
CA ARG A 261 -9.84 -11.71 16.52
C ARG A 261 -10.27 -13.17 16.67
N GLY A 262 -10.41 -13.89 15.55
CA GLY A 262 -10.94 -15.26 15.57
C GLY A 262 -10.01 -16.28 16.23
N SER A 263 -8.69 -16.12 16.05
CA SER A 263 -7.70 -17.08 16.57
C SER A 263 -7.02 -16.63 17.87
N LYS A 264 -7.19 -15.35 18.25
CA LYS A 264 -6.37 -14.67 19.28
C LYS A 264 -4.86 -14.78 19.04
N ARG A 265 -4.44 -15.20 17.84
CA ARG A 265 -3.03 -15.36 17.48
C ARG A 265 -2.47 -13.98 17.16
N VAL A 266 -1.34 -13.66 17.80
CA VAL A 266 -0.51 -12.50 17.46
C VAL A 266 0.09 -12.75 16.08
N ARG A 267 -0.29 -11.93 15.09
CA ARG A 267 0.25 -12.00 13.73
C ARG A 267 1.59 -11.30 13.64
N THR A 268 1.66 -10.11 14.24
CA THR A 268 2.84 -9.26 14.25
C THR A 268 2.95 -8.61 15.62
N GLN A 269 4.17 -8.54 16.14
CA GLN A 269 4.50 -7.85 17.38
C GLN A 269 5.69 -6.94 17.12
N LEU A 270 5.52 -5.66 17.43
CA LEU A 270 6.48 -4.61 17.16
C LEU A 270 6.84 -3.87 18.47
N PRO A 271 8.11 -3.93 18.92
CA PRO A 271 8.59 -3.07 20.00
C PRO A 271 8.50 -1.59 19.64
N TYR A 272 8.18 -0.72 20.61
CA TYR A 272 8.09 0.73 20.39
C TYR A 272 9.41 1.29 19.84
N GLU A 273 10.53 0.85 20.42
CA GLU A 273 11.91 1.21 20.00
C GLU A 273 12.23 0.92 18.52
N SER A 274 11.45 0.04 17.89
CA SER A 274 11.64 -0.30 16.47
C SER A 274 10.75 0.50 15.54
N ALA A 275 9.77 1.24 16.06
CA ALA A 275 8.98 2.18 15.29
C ALA A 275 9.80 3.46 15.13
N GLU A 276 9.97 3.92 13.89
CA GLU A 276 10.70 5.17 13.61
C GLU A 276 9.75 6.33 13.35
N TYR A 277 8.61 6.05 12.71
CA TYR A 277 7.55 7.03 12.48
C TYR A 277 6.21 6.36 12.14
N VAL A 278 5.14 7.12 12.35
CA VAL A 278 3.80 6.79 11.85
C VAL A 278 3.60 7.51 10.52
N LEU A 279 3.09 6.80 9.51
CA LEU A 279 2.76 7.39 8.21
C LEU A 279 1.26 7.28 7.95
N ILE A 280 0.66 8.41 7.63
CA ILE A 280 -0.73 8.53 7.18
C ILE A 280 -0.69 8.85 5.69
N SER A 281 -0.94 7.84 4.87
CA SER A 281 -1.15 8.06 3.43
C SER A 281 -2.65 8.26 3.20
N HIS A 282 -3.05 9.27 2.44
CA HIS A 282 -4.45 9.51 2.13
C HIS A 282 -4.70 9.77 0.64
N VAL A 283 -5.94 9.58 0.20
CA VAL A 283 -6.45 10.03 -1.11
C VAL A 283 -7.71 10.85 -0.88
N VAL A 284 -7.76 12.05 -1.47
CA VAL A 284 -8.94 12.92 -1.37
C VAL A 284 -9.98 12.50 -2.42
N ASN A 285 -10.96 11.73 -2.00
CA ASN A 285 -12.02 11.21 -2.86
C ASN A 285 -13.10 12.24 -3.19
N ARG A 286 -13.41 13.13 -2.23
CA ARG A 286 -14.45 14.16 -2.41
C ARG A 286 -13.99 15.45 -1.77
N ARG A 287 -14.19 16.57 -2.47
CA ARG A 287 -14.07 17.92 -1.91
C ARG A 287 -15.43 18.59 -2.02
N LYS A 288 -15.96 19.05 -0.89
CA LYS A 288 -17.10 19.97 -0.87
C LYS A 288 -16.55 21.39 -0.69
N PRO A 289 -17.10 22.39 -1.40
CA PRO A 289 -16.71 23.77 -1.20
C PRO A 289 -16.86 24.14 0.29
N ALA A 290 -16.01 25.05 0.77
CA ALA A 290 -16.08 25.50 2.15
C ALA A 290 -17.47 26.09 2.43
N ASP A 291 -18.15 25.57 3.45
CA ASP A 291 -19.45 26.08 3.89
C ASP A 291 -19.32 27.43 4.62
N ASP A 292 -18.10 27.84 5.00
CA ASP A 292 -17.88 28.92 5.97
C ASP A 292 -16.64 29.80 5.68
N VAL A 293 -16.62 30.98 6.30
CA VAL A 293 -15.63 32.07 6.13
C VAL A 293 -14.19 31.65 6.50
N ALA A 294 -14.03 30.56 7.27
CA ALA A 294 -12.73 30.04 7.72
C ALA A 294 -11.90 29.33 6.63
N GLY A 295 -12.43 29.18 5.41
CA GLY A 295 -11.67 28.67 4.25
C GLY A 295 -11.33 27.17 4.28
N ALA A 296 -11.69 26.43 5.33
CA ALA A 296 -11.51 24.98 5.39
C ALA A 296 -12.56 24.24 4.54
N GLN A 297 -12.10 23.34 3.67
CA GLN A 297 -12.95 22.51 2.82
C GLN A 297 -13.31 21.21 3.53
N LYS A 298 -14.58 20.79 3.42
CA LYS A 298 -14.98 19.44 3.86
C LYS A 298 -14.47 18.43 2.84
N VAL A 299 -13.72 17.44 3.30
CA VAL A 299 -13.11 16.42 2.46
C VAL A 299 -13.56 15.02 2.87
N GLY A 300 -13.79 14.16 1.89
CA GLY A 300 -13.92 12.72 2.08
C GLY A 300 -12.60 12.07 1.69
N LEU A 301 -12.00 11.33 2.63
CA LEU A 301 -10.66 10.78 2.53
C LEU A 301 -10.71 9.25 2.57
N GLU A 302 -9.94 8.59 1.72
CA GLU A 302 -9.49 7.22 1.95
C GLU A 302 -8.13 7.29 2.62
N VAL A 303 -7.95 6.58 3.75
CA VAL A 303 -6.76 6.73 4.60
C VAL A 303 -6.15 5.37 4.93
N TRP A 304 -4.83 5.26 4.76
CA TRP A 304 -4.02 4.15 5.22
C TRP A 304 -3.10 4.60 6.33
N LEU A 305 -3.18 3.91 7.46
CA LEU A 305 -2.36 4.16 8.63
C LEU A 305 -1.27 3.10 8.72
N HIS A 306 -0.01 3.53 8.68
CA HIS A 306 1.15 2.65 8.73
C HIS A 306 2.07 3.01 9.90
N ILE A 307 2.77 2.01 10.43
CA ILE A 307 4.00 2.23 11.19
C ILE A 307 5.17 1.78 10.31
N TYR A 308 6.17 2.64 10.17
CA TYR A 308 7.44 2.26 9.59
C TYR A 308 8.39 1.78 10.69
N ALA A 309 8.94 0.58 10.48
CA ALA A 309 9.79 -0.09 11.46
C ALA A 309 11.09 -0.63 10.86
N GLY A 310 11.96 0.29 10.40
CA GLY A 310 13.29 0.01 9.86
C GLY A 310 13.34 -1.28 9.02
N ARG A 311 13.99 -2.32 9.58
CA ARG A 311 14.18 -3.65 8.93
C ARG A 311 12.88 -4.36 8.51
N ARG A 312 11.75 -4.09 9.17
CA ARG A 312 10.45 -4.69 8.84
C ARG A 312 9.66 -3.88 7.81
N GLY A 313 10.10 -2.68 7.49
CA GLY A 313 9.41 -1.77 6.57
C GLY A 313 8.06 -1.31 7.09
N PHE A 314 7.10 -1.13 6.18
CA PHE A 314 5.76 -0.62 6.49
C PHE A 314 4.84 -1.73 7.00
N ILE A 315 4.25 -1.49 8.17
CA ILE A 315 3.21 -2.33 8.76
C ILE A 315 1.90 -1.55 8.70
N LEU A 316 0.96 -2.03 7.88
CA LEU A 316 -0.39 -1.47 7.80
C LEU A 316 -1.16 -1.78 9.09
N LEU A 317 -1.56 -0.73 9.80
CA LEU A 317 -2.39 -0.82 11.00
C LEU A 317 -3.89 -0.86 10.65
N ALA A 318 -4.32 0.07 9.80
CA ALA A 318 -5.71 0.22 9.40
C ALA A 318 -5.82 0.87 8.02
N HIS A 319 -6.89 0.52 7.33
CA HIS A 319 -7.34 1.14 6.08
C HIS A 319 -8.80 1.54 6.26
N MET A 320 -9.07 2.82 6.05
CA MET A 320 -10.35 3.49 6.28
C MET A 320 -10.83 4.05 4.94
N ASP A 321 -12.00 3.63 4.49
CA ASP A 321 -12.43 3.86 3.10
C ASP A 321 -13.04 5.25 2.92
N GLU A 322 -13.81 5.70 3.91
CA GLU A 322 -14.54 6.97 3.85
C GLU A 322 -14.49 7.74 5.17
N VAL A 323 -13.41 8.49 5.37
CA VAL A 323 -13.23 9.37 6.53
C VAL A 323 -13.58 10.80 6.16
N GLU A 324 -14.60 11.35 6.80
CA GLU A 324 -14.91 12.76 6.66
C GLU A 324 -13.97 13.62 7.51
N GLY A 325 -13.49 14.71 6.94
CA GLY A 325 -12.58 15.63 7.58
C GLY A 325 -12.68 17.05 7.04
N ARG A 326 -11.79 17.91 7.54
CA ARG A 326 -11.59 19.28 7.09
C ARG A 326 -10.14 19.45 6.66
N MET A 327 -9.93 20.15 5.56
CA MET A 327 -8.61 20.45 5.02
C MET A 327 -8.52 21.95 4.75
N ALA A 328 -7.42 22.58 5.18
CA ALA A 328 -7.18 23.99 4.92
C ALA A 328 -7.07 24.26 3.41
N ALA A 329 -7.57 25.42 2.96
CA ALA A 329 -7.44 25.80 1.55
C ALA A 329 -5.96 25.92 1.16
N GLY A 330 -5.56 25.22 0.09
CA GLY A 330 -4.19 25.24 -0.41
C GLY A 330 -3.24 24.27 0.30
N ALA A 331 -3.69 23.49 1.27
CA ALA A 331 -2.91 22.37 1.80
C ALA A 331 -2.63 21.36 0.67
N ASP A 332 -1.35 21.06 0.47
CA ASP A 332 -0.84 20.12 -0.53
C ASP A 332 0.03 19.09 0.19
N PHE A 333 -0.26 17.81 -0.02
CA PHE A 333 0.46 16.71 0.63
C PHE A 333 1.17 15.80 -0.39
N LYS A 334 1.46 16.28 -1.61
CA LYS A 334 2.21 15.53 -2.65
C LYS A 334 3.55 14.95 -2.20
N GLN A 335 4.11 15.44 -1.10
CA GLN A 335 5.33 14.93 -0.49
C GLN A 335 5.08 14.62 0.98
N LYS A 336 5.75 13.57 1.46
CA LYS A 336 5.79 13.21 2.87
C LYS A 336 6.27 14.39 3.71
N ARG A 337 5.44 14.86 4.63
CA ARG A 337 5.77 15.95 5.57
C ARG A 337 5.18 15.69 6.94
N LEU A 338 5.65 16.42 7.95
CA LEU A 338 5.16 16.30 9.32
C LEU A 338 3.65 16.60 9.35
N LEU A 339 2.90 15.82 10.13
CA LEU A 339 1.49 16.07 10.35
C LEU A 339 1.29 17.37 11.14
N HIS A 340 0.49 18.27 10.57
CA HIS A 340 -0.05 19.43 11.26
C HIS A 340 -1.58 19.36 11.23
N LEU A 341 -2.21 19.12 12.39
CA LEU A 341 -3.66 18.95 12.47
C LEU A 341 -4.45 20.23 12.10
N GLY A 342 -3.80 21.40 12.12
CA GLY A 342 -4.40 22.64 11.61
C GLY A 342 -4.59 22.68 10.09
N GLU A 343 -3.79 21.91 9.33
CA GLU A 343 -3.92 21.81 7.87
C GLU A 343 -4.90 20.71 7.46
N ILE A 344 -4.97 19.63 8.25
CA ILE A 344 -5.87 18.49 8.02
C ILE A 344 -6.41 17.96 9.35
N ASP A 345 -7.71 18.13 9.53
CA ASP A 345 -8.44 17.73 10.72
C ASP A 345 -9.44 16.63 10.36
N SER A 346 -9.08 15.38 10.63
CA SER A 346 -9.99 14.24 10.46
C SER A 346 -9.73 13.17 11.50
N PRO A 347 -10.74 12.34 11.85
CA PRO A 347 -10.60 11.30 12.85
C PRO A 347 -9.40 10.38 12.62
N ALA A 348 -9.09 10.02 11.37
CA ALA A 348 -7.95 9.17 11.04
C ALA A 348 -6.60 9.84 11.37
N HIS A 349 -6.48 11.15 11.13
CA HIS A 349 -5.26 11.89 11.42
C HIS A 349 -5.06 12.08 12.93
N HIS A 350 -6.15 12.29 13.68
CA HIS A 350 -6.12 12.27 15.15
C HIS A 350 -5.69 10.90 15.70
N ILE A 351 -6.17 9.80 15.12
CA ILE A 351 -5.72 8.44 15.50
C ILE A 351 -4.21 8.31 15.27
N GLY A 352 -3.71 8.70 14.09
CA GLY A 352 -2.27 8.67 13.81
C GLY A 352 -1.45 9.53 14.77
N ALA A 353 -1.93 10.73 15.12
CA ALA A 353 -1.31 11.61 16.09
C ALA A 353 -1.28 11.01 17.51
N TRP A 354 -2.37 10.36 17.95
CA TRP A 354 -2.39 9.62 19.22
C TRP A 354 -1.37 8.49 19.25
N ILE A 355 -1.26 7.71 18.17
CA ILE A 355 -0.31 6.61 18.07
C ILE A 355 1.13 7.15 18.06
N GLY A 356 1.41 8.19 17.28
CA GLY A 356 2.74 8.81 17.24
C GLY A 356 3.17 9.33 18.61
N ARG A 357 2.27 10.01 19.32
CA ARG A 357 2.53 10.48 20.69
C ARG A 357 2.82 9.34 21.66
N GLU A 358 2.05 8.25 21.59
CA GLU A 358 2.25 7.12 22.50
C GLU A 358 3.55 6.35 22.21
N LEU A 359 3.93 6.26 20.94
CA LEU A 359 5.18 5.62 20.54
C LEU A 359 6.40 6.55 20.68
N ASP A 360 6.20 7.83 21.00
CA ASP A 360 7.21 8.89 20.99
C ASP A 360 7.95 9.00 19.63
N VAL A 361 7.19 8.97 18.54
CA VAL A 361 7.70 9.06 17.16
C VAL A 361 6.99 10.13 16.34
N PRO A 362 7.67 10.76 15.36
CA PRO A 362 7.02 11.71 14.48
C PRO A 362 5.92 11.05 13.64
N VAL A 363 4.89 11.84 13.32
CA VAL A 363 3.81 11.44 12.42
C VAL A 363 3.96 12.21 11.11
N TYR A 364 4.02 11.48 10.02
CA TYR A 364 4.08 12.03 8.67
C TYR A 364 2.76 11.81 7.94
N VAL A 365 2.45 12.70 7.01
CA VAL A 365 1.30 12.64 6.12
C VAL A 365 1.73 12.82 4.67
N GLU A 366 1.08 12.09 3.76
CA GLU A 366 1.26 12.20 2.32
C GLU A 366 -0.08 11.94 1.58
N GLU A 367 -0.27 12.61 0.44
CA GLU A 367 -1.35 12.37 -0.52
C GLU A 367 -0.84 11.48 -1.66
N ARG A 368 -1.56 10.40 -1.94
CA ARG A 368 -1.15 9.35 -2.87
C ARG A 368 -1.64 9.56 -4.30
#